data_AF-A0A2V9N033-F1
#
_entry.id   AF-A0A2V9N033-F1
#
_cell.length_a   1.000
_cell.length_b   1.000
_cell.length_c   1.000
_cell.angle_alpha   90.00
_cell.angle_beta   90.00
_cell.angle_gamma   90.00
#
_symmetry.space_group_name_H-M   'P 1'
#
loop_
_entity.id
_entity.type
_entity.pdbx_description
1 polymer ?
#
loop_
_entity_poly.entity_id
_entity_poly.type
_entity_poly.pdbx_seq_one_letter_code
_entity_poly.pdbx_strand_id
1 'polypeptide(L)'
;MYAILVPALILPAIFLRHDALPRGRMAATIALFCVAGLYLARDHEHRNAAHALQRQEFESAVPARVSAYPYYWHLFQWYAVAETKYFFASSDIDSGTGNLNHSMLELVAKPPETAVTLAAKKSYLGRVYLDWARFPLVTQTASGDGWEVHFRDLRYDYPPLRGGSTLSATVELDKNLHVVGEKFGKRSQVPPID
;
A
#
# COMPACT_ATOMS: atom_id res chain seq x y z
N MET A 1 19.14 7.22 3.81
CA MET A 1 18.70 7.93 5.04
C MET A 1 19.02 7.22 6.37
N TYR A 2 19.83 6.14 6.40
CA TYR A 2 20.50 5.72 7.65
C TYR A 2 21.71 6.61 8.01
N ALA A 3 22.26 7.36 7.06
CA ALA A 3 23.44 8.21 7.28
C ALA A 3 23.26 9.33 8.31
N ILE A 4 22.01 9.70 8.68
CA ILE A 4 21.71 10.69 9.72
C ILE A 4 21.25 10.00 11.02
N LEU A 5 20.48 8.91 10.91
CA LEU A 5 19.99 8.13 12.05
C LEU A 5 21.11 7.34 12.76
N VAL A 6 22.09 6.83 12.00
CA VAL A 6 23.23 6.07 12.54
C VAL A 6 24.16 6.97 13.38
N PRO A 7 24.62 8.15 12.93
CA PRO A 7 25.37 9.05 13.81
C PRO A 7 24.52 9.58 14.96
N ALA A 8 23.22 9.86 14.78
CA ALA A 8 22.35 10.27 15.89
C ALA A 8 22.21 9.21 16.99
N LEU A 9 22.30 7.92 16.64
CA LEU A 9 22.26 6.80 17.59
C LEU A 9 23.64 6.44 18.17
N ILE A 10 24.72 6.62 17.40
CA ILE A 10 26.10 6.25 17.80
C ILE A 10 26.80 7.38 18.57
N LEU A 11 26.54 8.66 18.26
CA LEU A 11 27.16 9.78 18.99
C LEU A 11 26.95 9.68 20.50
N PRO A 12 25.73 9.42 21.03
CA PRO A 12 25.51 9.29 22.47
C PRO A 12 26.40 8.21 23.14
N ALA A 13 26.65 7.10 22.45
CA ALA A 13 27.43 5.98 22.97
C ALA A 13 28.95 6.27 23.03
N ILE A 14 29.48 7.10 22.11
CA ILE A 14 30.89 7.51 22.09
C ILE A 14 31.17 8.56 23.18
N PHE A 15 30.17 9.38 23.54
CA PHE A 15 30.31 10.46 24.52
C PHE A 15 30.00 10.07 25.98
N LEU A 16 29.77 8.78 26.25
CA LEU A 16 29.41 8.27 27.60
C LEU A 16 30.56 8.27 28.63
N ARG A 17 31.77 8.75 28.29
CA ARG A 17 32.97 8.52 29.12
C ARG A 17 33.41 9.67 30.04
N HIS A 18 32.79 10.85 30.03
CA HIS A 18 33.17 11.92 30.98
C HIS A 18 31.97 12.78 31.43
N ASP A 19 31.74 12.80 32.74
CA ASP A 19 30.63 13.51 33.38
C ASP A 19 30.82 15.03 33.47
N ALA A 20 29.71 15.76 33.26
CA ALA A 20 29.22 16.92 34.05
C ALA A 20 28.30 17.85 33.21
N LEU A 21 27.07 17.36 32.98
CA LEU A 21 25.75 17.98 32.68
C LEU A 21 24.93 16.91 31.91
N PRO A 22 23.58 16.87 31.96
CA PRO A 22 22.79 15.83 31.30
C PRO A 22 22.76 16.06 29.76
N ARG A 23 23.93 15.93 29.12
CA ARG A 23 24.23 16.23 27.71
C ARG A 23 23.38 15.42 26.72
N GLY A 24 22.86 14.27 27.15
CA GLY A 24 21.89 13.49 26.38
C GLY A 24 20.54 14.20 26.19
N ARG A 25 20.11 15.07 27.13
CA ARG A 25 18.81 15.75 27.02
C ARG A 25 18.76 16.71 25.84
N MET A 26 19.84 17.47 25.57
CA MET A 26 19.88 18.38 24.41
C MET A 26 19.84 17.61 23.09
N ALA A 27 20.65 16.54 22.97
CA ALA A 27 20.64 15.70 21.77
C ALA A 27 19.28 15.03 21.55
N ALA A 28 18.64 14.53 22.61
CA ALA A 28 17.30 13.95 22.55
C ALA A 28 16.24 14.99 22.14
N THR A 29 16.31 16.21 22.68
CA THR A 29 15.39 17.29 22.30
C THR A 29 15.57 17.68 20.83
N ILE A 30 16.80 17.81 20.36
CA ILE A 30 17.09 18.09 18.94
C ILE A 30 16.56 16.97 18.05
N ALA A 31 16.85 15.71 18.39
CA ALA A 31 16.34 14.56 17.65
C ALA A 31 14.81 14.52 17.61
N LEU A 32 14.15 14.83 18.73
CA LEU A 32 12.69 14.92 18.80
C LEU A 32 12.13 16.00 17.87
N PHE A 33 12.72 17.20 17.87
CA PHE A 33 12.30 18.28 16.96
C PHE A 33 12.56 17.92 15.48
N CYS A 34 13.68 17.26 15.17
CA CYS A 34 13.94 16.79 13.80
C CYS A 34 12.91 15.75 13.34
N VAL A 35 12.57 14.79 14.21
CA VAL A 35 11.54 13.78 13.91
C VAL A 35 10.18 14.44 13.74
N ALA A 36 9.78 15.34 14.66
CA ALA A 36 8.53 16.08 14.56
C ALA A 36 8.47 16.91 13.26
N GLY A 37 9.53 17.64 12.93
CA GLY A 37 9.64 18.40 11.68
C GLY A 37 9.53 17.51 10.44
N LEU A 38 10.15 16.33 10.45
CA LEU A 38 10.03 15.37 9.37
C LEU A 38 8.59 14.85 9.19
N TYR A 39 7.91 14.52 10.29
CA TYR A 39 6.51 14.09 10.25
C TYR A 39 5.60 15.18 9.70
N LEU A 40 5.79 16.44 10.14
CA LEU A 40 5.03 17.57 9.63
C LEU A 40 5.28 17.81 8.13
N ALA A 41 6.54 17.74 7.69
CA ALA A 41 6.88 17.86 6.27
C ALA A 41 6.23 16.73 5.46
N ARG A 42 6.33 15.47 5.92
CA ARG A 42 5.69 14.32 5.26
C ARG A 42 4.17 14.45 5.18
N ASP A 43 3.54 14.91 6.25
CA ASP A 43 2.09 15.12 6.29
C ASP A 43 1.63 16.25 5.36
N HIS A 44 2.41 17.35 5.29
CA HIS A 44 2.16 18.42 4.34
C HIS A 44 2.27 17.93 2.90
N GLU A 45 3.35 17.25 2.56
CA GLU A 45 3.58 16.71 1.21
C GLU A 45 2.55 15.63 0.83
N HIS A 46 2.10 14.81 1.79
CA HIS A 46 1.04 13.84 1.56
C HIS A 46 -0.27 14.53 1.14
N ARG A 47 -0.65 15.60 1.86
CA ARG A 47 -1.85 16.38 1.54
C ARG A 47 -1.73 17.06 0.18
N ASN A 48 -0.57 17.61 -0.13
CA ASN A 48 -0.31 18.19 -1.45
C ASN A 48 -0.45 17.16 -2.57
N ALA A 49 0.14 15.97 -2.42
CA ALA A 49 -0.01 14.86 -3.37
C ALA A 49 -1.48 14.45 -3.54
N ALA A 50 -2.22 14.27 -2.44
CA ALA A 50 -3.62 13.90 -2.49
C ALA A 50 -4.49 14.97 -3.18
N HIS A 51 -4.24 16.25 -2.92
CA HIS A 51 -4.95 17.35 -3.58
C HIS A 51 -4.61 17.47 -5.06
N ALA A 52 -3.35 17.25 -5.44
CA ALA A 52 -2.94 17.19 -6.84
C ALA A 52 -3.65 16.04 -7.58
N LEU A 53 -3.71 14.85 -6.97
CA LEU A 53 -4.41 13.69 -7.54
C LEU A 53 -5.91 13.88 -7.70
N GLN A 54 -6.57 14.56 -6.77
CA GLN A 54 -8.01 14.84 -6.87
C GLN A 54 -8.38 15.70 -8.09
N ARG A 55 -7.42 16.52 -8.57
CA ARG A 55 -7.61 17.40 -9.73
C ARG A 55 -7.21 16.74 -11.04
N GLN A 56 -6.57 15.57 -10.98
CA GLN A 56 -6.14 14.85 -12.16
C GLN A 56 -7.32 14.14 -12.81
N GLU A 57 -7.46 14.30 -14.12
CA GLU A 57 -8.37 13.48 -14.93
C GLU A 57 -7.61 12.30 -15.52
N PHE A 58 -8.20 11.10 -15.39
CA PHE A 58 -7.67 9.88 -15.99
C PHE A 58 -8.62 9.45 -17.09
N GLU A 59 -8.20 9.53 -18.36
CA GLU A 59 -9.07 9.20 -19.51
C GLU A 59 -10.46 9.87 -19.45
N SER A 60 -10.49 11.15 -19.08
CA SER A 60 -11.73 11.94 -18.88
C SER A 60 -12.65 11.45 -17.75
N ALA A 61 -12.16 10.56 -16.89
CA ALA A 61 -12.85 10.12 -15.69
C ALA A 61 -12.28 10.82 -14.45
N VAL A 62 -13.19 11.37 -13.65
CA VAL A 62 -12.87 11.96 -12.34
C VAL A 62 -12.66 10.84 -11.32
N PRO A 63 -11.61 10.89 -10.50
CA PRO A 63 -11.37 9.89 -9.47
C PRO A 63 -12.42 9.98 -8.36
N ALA A 64 -13.07 8.87 -8.05
CA ALA A 64 -14.01 8.74 -6.93
C ALA A 64 -13.27 8.72 -5.58
N ARG A 65 -12.05 8.18 -5.57
CA ARG A 65 -11.19 8.09 -4.38
C ARG A 65 -9.73 8.14 -4.79
N VAL A 66 -8.91 8.83 -4.00
CA VAL A 66 -7.46 8.90 -4.22
C VAL A 66 -6.71 8.60 -2.94
N SER A 67 -5.48 8.13 -3.06
CA SER A 67 -4.52 8.01 -1.96
C SER A 67 -3.09 8.07 -2.50
N ALA A 68 -2.19 8.61 -1.70
CA ALA A 68 -0.77 8.73 -2.03
C ALA A 68 0.06 8.03 -0.95
N TYR A 69 0.90 7.08 -1.35
CA TYR A 69 1.70 6.25 -0.46
C TYR A 69 3.17 6.65 -0.49
N PRO A 70 3.82 6.81 0.66
CA PRO A 70 5.19 7.32 0.72
C PRO A 70 6.20 6.25 0.27
N TYR A 71 7.17 6.64 -0.55
CA TYR A 71 8.40 5.86 -0.69
C TYR A 71 9.31 6.08 0.52
N TYR A 72 9.99 5.03 0.99
CA TYR A 72 10.85 5.09 2.19
C TYR A 72 11.88 6.22 2.12
N TRP A 73 12.58 6.37 0.99
CA TRP A 73 13.74 7.28 0.86
C TRP A 73 13.42 8.64 0.21
N HIS A 74 12.20 8.87 -0.25
CA HIS A 74 11.83 10.09 -1.00
C HIS A 74 10.78 10.91 -0.25
N LEU A 75 11.04 12.21 -0.05
CA LEU A 75 10.12 13.12 0.63
C LEU A 75 8.97 13.58 -0.27
N PHE A 76 9.27 13.86 -1.54
CA PHE A 76 8.32 14.42 -2.51
C PHE A 76 7.72 13.38 -3.46
N GLN A 77 8.31 12.19 -3.58
CA GLN A 77 7.80 11.16 -4.47
C GLN A 77 6.83 10.26 -3.72
N TRP A 78 5.63 10.11 -4.27
CA TRP A 78 4.56 9.30 -3.72
C TRP A 78 4.02 8.37 -4.77
N TYR A 79 3.68 7.15 -4.37
CA TYR A 79 2.93 6.24 -5.19
C TYR A 79 1.44 6.58 -5.09
N ALA A 80 0.89 7.09 -6.17
CA ALA A 80 -0.50 7.45 -6.30
C ALA A 80 -1.35 6.25 -6.69
N VAL A 81 -2.50 6.10 -6.02
CA VAL A 81 -3.58 5.20 -6.43
C VAL A 81 -4.87 5.99 -6.47
N ALA A 82 -5.52 5.99 -7.62
CA ALA A 82 -6.80 6.60 -7.85
C ALA A 82 -7.79 5.54 -8.32
N GLU A 83 -9.00 5.58 -7.78
CA GLU A 83 -10.11 4.74 -8.19
C GLU A 83 -11.11 5.57 -8.97
N THR A 84 -11.44 5.11 -10.17
CA THR A 84 -12.55 5.64 -10.96
C THR A 84 -13.72 4.66 -10.93
N LYS A 85 -14.79 4.99 -11.66
CA LYS A 85 -15.96 4.10 -11.77
C LYS A 85 -15.60 2.75 -12.41
N TYR A 86 -14.70 2.74 -13.41
CA TYR A 86 -14.47 1.57 -14.26
C TYR A 86 -13.06 0.99 -14.13
N PHE A 87 -12.09 1.74 -13.62
CA PHE A 87 -10.70 1.30 -13.51
C PHE A 87 -10.02 1.87 -12.27
N PHE A 88 -8.87 1.31 -11.95
CA PHE A 88 -7.90 1.89 -11.03
C PHE A 88 -6.77 2.49 -11.86
N ALA A 89 -6.31 3.67 -11.47
CA ALA A 89 -5.14 4.31 -12.02
C ALA A 89 -4.05 4.34 -10.93
N SER A 90 -2.84 3.93 -11.28
CA SER A 90 -1.71 4.06 -10.38
C SER A 90 -0.49 4.59 -11.09
N SER A 91 0.27 5.45 -10.43
CA SER A 91 1.53 5.99 -10.94
C SER A 91 2.32 6.64 -9.82
N ASP A 92 3.51 7.14 -10.10
CA ASP A 92 4.22 8.03 -9.22
C ASP A 92 3.77 9.49 -9.42
N ILE A 93 3.63 10.22 -8.32
CA ILE A 93 3.38 11.66 -8.31
C ILE A 93 4.45 12.38 -7.49
N ASP A 94 4.91 13.52 -8.01
CA ASP A 94 5.75 14.45 -7.26
C ASP A 94 4.85 15.46 -6.54
N SER A 95 4.91 15.50 -5.20
CA SER A 95 4.05 16.35 -4.38
C SER A 95 4.45 17.84 -4.40
N GLY A 96 5.71 18.14 -4.73
CA GLY A 96 6.19 19.52 -4.81
C GLY A 96 5.76 20.22 -6.09
N THR A 97 5.69 19.48 -7.19
CA THR A 97 5.25 20.00 -8.50
C THR A 97 3.80 19.66 -8.84
N GLY A 98 3.23 18.62 -8.20
CA GLY A 98 1.93 18.05 -8.55
C GLY A 98 1.93 17.23 -9.83
N ASN A 99 3.10 16.97 -10.42
CA ASN A 99 3.21 16.28 -11.70
C ASN A 99 3.09 14.77 -11.53
N LEU A 100 2.16 14.18 -12.28
CA LEU A 100 2.02 12.73 -12.40
C LEU A 100 3.00 12.19 -13.44
N ASN A 101 3.64 11.08 -13.13
CA ASN A 101 4.47 10.39 -14.10
C ASN A 101 3.60 9.60 -15.10
N HIS A 102 3.30 10.18 -16.25
CA HIS A 102 2.50 9.50 -17.29
C HIS A 102 3.20 8.28 -17.89
N SER A 103 4.53 8.20 -17.87
CA SER A 103 5.26 7.02 -18.39
C SER A 103 5.10 5.76 -17.53
N MET A 104 4.77 5.94 -16.25
CA MET A 104 4.54 4.85 -15.29
C MET A 104 3.06 4.71 -14.95
N LEU A 105 2.18 5.42 -15.67
CA LEU A 105 0.75 5.36 -15.45
C LEU A 105 0.21 4.00 -15.88
N GLU A 106 -0.29 3.26 -14.91
CA GLU A 106 -0.94 1.97 -15.11
C GLU A 106 -2.44 2.10 -14.86
N LEU A 107 -3.22 1.67 -15.84
CA LEU A 107 -4.67 1.64 -15.79
C LEU A 107 -5.14 0.18 -15.75
N VAL A 108 -5.77 -0.20 -14.63
CA VAL A 108 -6.28 -1.55 -14.41
C VAL A 108 -7.80 -1.51 -14.39
N ALA A 109 -8.43 -2.07 -15.43
CA ALA A 109 -9.88 -2.18 -15.48
C ALA A 109 -10.41 -3.03 -14.32
N LYS A 110 -11.53 -2.62 -13.73
CA LYS A 110 -12.21 -3.40 -12.68
C LYS A 110 -12.80 -4.66 -13.31
N PRO A 111 -12.39 -5.86 -12.88
CA PRO A 111 -12.92 -7.09 -13.43
C PRO A 111 -14.43 -7.21 -13.17
N PRO A 112 -15.20 -7.80 -14.10
CA PRO A 112 -16.63 -8.01 -13.90
C PRO A 112 -16.88 -8.98 -12.75
N GLU A 113 -18.02 -8.80 -12.07
CA GLU A 113 -18.44 -9.76 -11.05
C GLU A 113 -18.98 -11.03 -11.71
N THR A 114 -18.36 -12.15 -11.38
CA THR A 114 -18.74 -13.50 -11.81
C THR A 114 -19.22 -14.32 -10.61
N ALA A 115 -19.93 -15.43 -10.86
CA ALA A 115 -20.29 -16.38 -9.81
C ALA A 115 -19.08 -16.88 -9.00
N VAL A 116 -17.93 -17.07 -9.66
CA VAL A 116 -16.64 -17.46 -9.06
C VAL A 116 -16.16 -16.39 -8.09
N THR A 117 -16.07 -15.13 -8.54
CA THR A 117 -15.64 -14.03 -7.67
C THR A 117 -16.62 -13.79 -6.53
N LEU A 118 -17.93 -13.92 -6.75
CA LEU A 118 -18.94 -13.77 -5.71
C LEU A 118 -18.82 -14.85 -4.63
N ALA A 119 -18.57 -16.11 -5.02
CA ALA A 119 -18.33 -17.20 -4.08
C ALA A 119 -17.07 -16.93 -3.23
N ALA A 120 -15.97 -16.51 -3.87
CA ALA A 120 -14.75 -16.16 -3.16
C ALA A 120 -14.93 -14.96 -2.22
N LYS A 121 -15.63 -13.89 -2.64
CA LYS A 121 -15.93 -12.73 -1.78
C LYS A 121 -16.77 -13.11 -0.55
N LYS A 122 -17.63 -14.12 -0.67
CA LYS A 122 -18.44 -14.66 0.42
C LYS A 122 -17.65 -15.60 1.34
N SER A 123 -16.46 -16.07 0.98
CA SER A 123 -15.66 -16.91 1.86
C SER A 123 -15.18 -16.14 3.09
N TYR A 124 -14.75 -16.86 4.13
CA TYR A 124 -14.20 -16.23 5.34
C TYR A 124 -13.04 -15.28 5.00
N LEU A 125 -12.04 -15.76 4.25
CA LEU A 125 -10.90 -14.95 3.86
C LEU A 125 -11.30 -13.79 2.93
N GLY A 126 -12.25 -14.01 2.01
CA GLY A 126 -12.75 -12.95 1.14
C GLY A 126 -13.39 -11.80 1.93
N ARG A 127 -14.25 -12.11 2.90
CA ARG A 127 -14.87 -11.12 3.80
C ARG A 127 -13.82 -10.37 4.61
N VAL A 128 -12.91 -11.09 5.26
CA VAL A 128 -11.84 -10.51 6.07
C VAL A 128 -10.92 -9.63 5.24
N TYR A 129 -10.56 -10.06 4.03
CA TYR A 129 -9.67 -9.29 3.17
C TYR A 129 -10.32 -7.98 2.72
N LEU A 130 -11.59 -8.04 2.28
CA LEU A 130 -12.31 -6.87 1.78
C LEU A 130 -12.65 -5.85 2.87
N ASP A 131 -12.71 -6.26 4.14
CA ASP A 131 -12.98 -5.37 5.27
C ASP A 131 -11.87 -4.31 5.47
N TRP A 132 -10.60 -4.71 5.30
CA TRP A 132 -9.47 -3.78 5.48
C TRP A 132 -8.92 -3.22 4.17
N ALA A 133 -9.16 -3.89 3.04
CA ALA A 133 -8.63 -3.48 1.75
C ALA A 133 -9.19 -2.11 1.34
N ARG A 134 -8.31 -1.16 1.01
CA ARG A 134 -8.75 0.14 0.53
C ARG A 134 -9.01 0.05 -0.95
N PHE A 135 -8.07 -0.40 -1.77
CA PHE A 135 -8.23 -0.51 -3.22
C PHE A 135 -8.20 -1.97 -3.66
N PRO A 136 -9.26 -2.77 -3.37
CA PRO A 136 -9.28 -4.19 -3.67
C PRO A 136 -9.39 -4.43 -5.18
N LEU A 137 -8.41 -5.12 -5.73
CA LEU A 137 -8.44 -5.73 -7.04
C LEU A 137 -8.68 -7.23 -6.87
N VAL A 138 -9.78 -7.73 -7.43
CA VAL A 138 -10.16 -9.15 -7.37
C VAL A 138 -10.12 -9.72 -8.78
N THR A 139 -9.23 -10.67 -9.01
CA THR A 139 -9.03 -11.34 -10.30
C THR A 139 -9.22 -12.84 -10.14
N GLN A 140 -9.76 -13.50 -11.16
CA GLN A 140 -9.88 -14.95 -11.18
C GLN A 140 -8.98 -15.58 -12.24
N THR A 141 -8.57 -16.81 -12.03
CA THR A 141 -7.82 -17.62 -13.00
C THR A 141 -8.31 -19.07 -12.88
N ALA A 142 -8.37 -19.79 -14.01
CA ALA A 142 -8.72 -21.22 -13.99
C ALA A 142 -7.55 -22.00 -13.38
N SER A 143 -7.84 -22.94 -12.49
CA SER A 143 -6.82 -23.75 -11.82
C SER A 143 -7.29 -25.20 -11.72
N GLY A 144 -6.71 -26.07 -12.57
CA GLY A 144 -7.15 -27.47 -12.72
C GLY A 144 -8.63 -27.55 -13.11
N ASP A 145 -9.41 -28.30 -12.32
CA ASP A 145 -10.87 -28.44 -12.49
C ASP A 145 -11.67 -27.33 -11.78
N GLY A 146 -11.00 -26.35 -11.18
CA GLY A 146 -11.62 -25.30 -10.37
C GLY A 146 -11.15 -23.90 -10.73
N TRP A 147 -11.23 -23.02 -9.75
CA TRP A 147 -10.90 -21.61 -9.90
C TRP A 147 -10.02 -21.13 -8.75
N GLU A 148 -9.10 -20.24 -9.08
CA GLU A 148 -8.31 -19.50 -8.11
C GLU A 148 -8.70 -18.03 -8.20
N VAL A 149 -9.12 -17.43 -7.08
CA VAL A 149 -9.47 -16.02 -6.99
C VAL A 149 -8.43 -15.31 -6.16
N HIS A 150 -7.75 -14.35 -6.77
CA HIS A 150 -6.73 -13.52 -6.13
C HIS A 150 -7.30 -12.18 -5.73
N PHE A 151 -7.04 -11.81 -4.49
CA PHE A 151 -7.33 -10.51 -3.90
C PHE A 151 -6.00 -9.80 -3.66
N ARG A 152 -5.88 -8.59 -4.20
CA ARG A 152 -4.73 -7.71 -3.97
C ARG A 152 -5.21 -6.30 -3.66
N ASP A 153 -4.49 -5.59 -2.82
CA ASP A 153 -4.78 -4.18 -2.54
C ASP A 153 -3.72 -3.33 -3.24
N LEU A 154 -4.17 -2.46 -4.15
CA LEU A 154 -3.29 -1.65 -4.99
C LEU A 154 -2.41 -0.70 -4.18
N ARG A 155 -2.73 -0.44 -2.90
CA ARG A 155 -1.83 0.30 -1.99
C ARG A 155 -0.40 -0.25 -1.94
N TYR A 156 -0.25 -1.55 -2.11
CA TYR A 156 1.02 -2.25 -1.97
C TYR A 156 1.62 -2.71 -3.30
N ASP A 157 1.06 -2.26 -4.43
CA ASP A 157 1.44 -2.70 -5.78
C ASP A 157 2.54 -1.84 -6.44
N TYR A 158 3.14 -0.93 -5.67
CA TYR A 158 4.21 -0.07 -6.16
C TYR A 158 5.49 -0.87 -6.48
N PRO A 159 6.30 -0.44 -7.47
CA PRO A 159 7.31 -1.29 -8.12
C PRO A 159 8.27 -2.06 -7.18
N PRO A 160 8.81 -1.48 -6.09
CA PRO A 160 9.65 -2.18 -5.13
C PRO A 160 8.99 -3.37 -4.39
N LEU A 161 7.66 -3.38 -4.27
CA LEU A 161 6.90 -4.45 -3.59
C LEU A 161 6.10 -5.34 -4.56
N ARG A 162 6.03 -4.95 -5.83
CA ARG A 162 5.27 -5.67 -6.86
C ARG A 162 5.78 -7.11 -7.00
N GLY A 163 4.85 -8.06 -7.00
CA GLY A 163 5.14 -9.50 -7.09
C GLY A 163 5.30 -10.23 -5.75
N GLY A 164 5.31 -9.51 -4.62
CA GLY A 164 5.24 -10.12 -3.30
C GLY A 164 3.83 -10.64 -2.98
N SER A 165 3.71 -11.90 -2.53
CA SER A 165 2.41 -12.45 -2.11
C SER A 165 2.02 -12.07 -0.68
N THR A 166 2.88 -11.42 0.11
CA THR A 166 2.70 -11.32 1.58
C THR A 166 1.45 -10.59 2.04
N LEU A 167 0.85 -9.74 1.20
CA LEU A 167 -0.39 -9.00 1.50
C LEU A 167 -1.50 -9.28 0.48
N SER A 168 -1.42 -10.40 -0.24
CA SER A 168 -2.50 -10.87 -1.11
C SER A 168 -3.28 -12.01 -0.44
N ALA A 169 -4.56 -12.14 -0.73
CA ALA A 169 -5.32 -13.35 -0.42
C ALA A 169 -5.63 -14.13 -1.70
N THR A 170 -5.72 -15.44 -1.55
CA THR A 170 -6.14 -16.35 -2.60
C THR A 170 -7.22 -17.26 -2.03
N VAL A 171 -8.30 -17.43 -2.78
CA VAL A 171 -9.37 -18.38 -2.47
C VAL A 171 -9.46 -19.39 -3.61
N GLU A 172 -9.38 -20.67 -3.26
CA GLU A 172 -9.48 -21.78 -4.18
C GLU A 172 -10.90 -22.35 -4.12
N LEU A 173 -11.52 -22.50 -5.29
CA LEU A 173 -12.87 -22.97 -5.47
C LEU A 173 -12.87 -24.23 -6.33
N ASP A 174 -13.71 -25.20 -6.00
CA ASP A 174 -13.97 -26.34 -6.89
C ASP A 174 -14.87 -25.94 -8.08
N LYS A 175 -15.14 -26.90 -8.99
CA LYS A 175 -16.06 -26.72 -10.12
C LYS A 175 -17.49 -26.33 -9.73
N ASN A 176 -17.90 -26.64 -8.49
CA ASN A 176 -19.22 -26.34 -7.95
C ASN A 176 -19.23 -25.01 -7.18
N LEU A 177 -18.12 -24.26 -7.18
CA LEU A 177 -17.91 -23.01 -6.47
C LEU A 177 -17.93 -23.15 -4.93
N HIS A 178 -17.60 -24.34 -4.41
CA HIS A 178 -17.32 -24.51 -2.99
C HIS A 178 -15.88 -24.12 -2.70
N VAL A 179 -15.68 -23.43 -1.58
CA VAL A 179 -14.35 -23.04 -1.12
C VAL A 179 -13.64 -24.28 -0.59
N VAL A 180 -12.53 -24.65 -1.23
CA VAL A 180 -11.71 -25.81 -0.86
C VAL A 180 -10.39 -25.43 -0.19
N GLY A 181 -9.94 -24.18 -0.38
CA GLY A 181 -8.71 -23.68 0.19
C GLY A 181 -8.68 -22.16 0.26
N GLU A 182 -7.96 -21.64 1.25
CA GLU A 182 -7.73 -20.21 1.41
C GLU A 182 -6.26 -19.96 1.73
N LYS A 183 -5.66 -18.92 1.18
CA LYS A 183 -4.27 -18.56 1.43
C LYS A 183 -4.13 -17.06 1.66
N PHE A 184 -3.50 -16.66 2.76
CA PHE A 184 -3.05 -15.29 2.97
C PHE A 184 -1.54 -15.23 2.77
N GLY A 185 -1.14 -14.65 1.65
CA GLY A 185 0.19 -14.71 1.08
C GLY A 185 0.73 -16.13 0.96
N LYS A 186 1.74 -16.46 1.77
CA LYS A 186 2.36 -17.80 1.75
C LYS A 186 1.69 -18.80 2.69
N ARG A 187 0.77 -18.34 3.56
CA ARG A 187 0.14 -19.19 4.56
C ARG A 187 -1.18 -19.70 4.03
N SER A 188 -1.29 -21.03 3.91
CA SER A 188 -2.54 -21.72 3.59
C SER A 188 -3.33 -22.04 4.85
N GLN A 189 -4.66 -22.02 4.73
CA GLN A 189 -5.59 -22.48 5.74
C GLN A 189 -6.70 -23.29 5.08
N VAL A 190 -7.26 -24.23 5.84
CA VAL A 190 -8.51 -24.90 5.47
C VAL A 190 -9.65 -23.92 5.76
N PRO A 191 -10.64 -23.79 4.87
CA PRO A 191 -11.78 -22.91 5.11
C PRO A 191 -12.45 -23.28 6.45
N PRO A 192 -12.74 -22.31 7.33
CA PRO A 192 -13.50 -22.62 8.54
C PRO A 192 -14.87 -23.19 8.16
N ILE A 193 -15.34 -24.15 8.97
CA ILE A 193 -16.67 -24.71 8.83
C ILE A 193 -17.63 -23.64 9.38
N ASP A 194 -18.25 -22.88 8.47
CA ASP A 194 -19.35 -21.94 8.77
C ASP A 194 -20.63 -22.72 9.13
#